data_AF-A0A429MJQ7-F1
#
_entry.id   AF-A0A429MJQ7-F1
#
_cell.length_a   1.000
_cell.length_b   1.000
_cell.length_c   1.000
_cell.angle_alpha   90.00
_cell.angle_beta   90.00
_cell.angle_gamma   90.00
#
_symmetry.space_group_name_H-M   'P 1'
#
loop_
_entity.id
_entity.type
_entity.pdbx_description
1 polymer ?
#
loop_
_entity_poly.entity_id
_entity_poly.type
_entity_poly.pdbx_seq_one_letter_code
_entity_poly.pdbx_strand_id
1 'polypeptide(L)'
;MISVIKNSSYGGTIAILVASFLWGTTGTAAAFAPTLGPLAIGAVAMGGGGLLQALIASQAIREHRQFIGRNISIILLGVVAVGIYPLAFYSSMHYAGITIGTVVSIGSAPLIAAVLERFFD
;
A
#
# COMPACT_ATOMS: atom_id res chain seq x y z
N MET A 1 13.24 -29.25 6.64
CA MET A 1 12.87 -27.90 7.14
C MET A 1 13.83 -26.78 6.69
N ILE A 2 15.14 -27.03 6.53
CA ILE A 2 16.11 -26.01 6.08
C ILE A 2 16.08 -25.72 4.57
N SER A 3 15.71 -26.68 3.71
CA SER A 3 15.68 -26.44 2.25
C SER A 3 14.48 -25.61 1.76
N VAL A 4 13.36 -25.59 2.49
CA VAL A 4 12.18 -24.77 2.16
C VAL A 4 12.47 -23.28 2.35
N ILE A 5 13.30 -22.94 3.35
CA ILE A 5 13.70 -21.54 3.64
C ILE A 5 14.62 -21.00 2.54
N LYS A 6 15.52 -21.84 1.99
CA LYS A 6 16.42 -21.44 0.89
C LYS A 6 15.67 -21.13 -0.41
N ASN A 7 14.65 -21.92 -0.77
CA ASN A 7 13.87 -21.70 -1.99
C ASN A 7 12.85 -20.54 -1.85
N SER A 8 12.35 -20.33 -0.63
CA SER A 8 11.44 -19.22 -0.32
C SER A 8 12.14 -17.85 -0.32
N SER A 9 13.42 -17.80 0.06
CA SER A 9 14.22 -16.56 -0.01
C SER A 9 14.34 -16.03 -1.43
N TYR A 10 14.55 -16.88 -2.44
CA TYR A 10 14.63 -16.42 -3.83
C TYR A 10 13.28 -15.93 -4.35
N GLY A 11 12.19 -16.66 -4.03
CA GLY A 11 10.83 -16.23 -4.39
C GLY A 11 10.44 -14.90 -3.77
N GLY A 12 10.75 -14.70 -2.48
CA GLY A 12 10.54 -13.43 -1.79
C GLY A 12 11.36 -12.29 -2.38
N THR A 13 12.66 -12.52 -2.67
CA THR A 13 13.51 -11.51 -3.31
C THR A 13 12.98 -11.12 -4.69
N ILE A 14 12.58 -12.08 -5.52
CA ILE A 14 12.00 -11.81 -6.84
C ILE A 14 10.69 -11.01 -6.70
N ALA A 15 9.82 -11.39 -5.75
CA ALA A 15 8.59 -10.66 -5.50
C ALA A 15 8.86 -9.20 -5.08
N ILE A 16 9.85 -8.96 -4.22
CA ILE A 16 10.27 -7.61 -3.82
C ILE A 16 10.80 -6.83 -5.03
N LEU A 17 11.65 -7.43 -5.87
CA LEU A 17 12.19 -6.77 -7.05
C LEU A 17 11.10 -6.39 -8.05
N VAL A 18 10.17 -7.31 -8.33
CA VAL A 18 9.01 -7.06 -9.21
C VAL A 18 8.12 -5.98 -8.63
N ALA A 19 7.79 -6.05 -7.34
CA ALA A 19 6.98 -5.03 -6.67
C ALA A 19 7.67 -3.66 -6.70
N SER A 20 8.97 -3.60 -6.47
CA SER A 20 9.76 -2.35 -6.49
C SER A 20 9.79 -1.74 -7.89
N PHE A 21 9.94 -2.58 -8.92
CA PHE A 21 9.91 -2.15 -10.32
C PHE A 21 8.53 -1.61 -10.72
N LEU A 22 7.46 -2.36 -10.43
CA LEU A 22 6.08 -1.94 -10.71
C LEU A 22 5.68 -0.67 -9.95
N TRP A 23 6.09 -0.57 -8.68
CA TRP A 23 5.79 0.60 -7.86
C TRP A 23 6.56 1.84 -8.34
N GLY A 24 7.84 1.68 -8.70
CA GLY A 24 8.66 2.76 -9.26
C GLY A 24 8.14 3.31 -10.60
N THR A 25 7.57 2.47 -11.47
CA THR A 25 6.99 2.94 -12.75
C THR A 25 5.65 3.65 -12.58
N THR A 26 4.94 3.42 -11.47
CA THR A 26 3.63 4.04 -11.21
C THR A 26 3.75 5.57 -11.09
N GLY A 27 4.78 6.07 -10.38
CA GLY A 27 5.02 7.52 -10.26
C GLY A 27 5.34 8.19 -11.59
N THR A 28 6.12 7.51 -12.45
CA THR A 28 6.40 7.98 -13.82
C THR A 28 5.15 7.97 -14.69
N ALA A 29 4.35 6.89 -14.65
CA ALA A 29 3.08 6.81 -15.38
C ALA A 29 2.10 7.91 -14.94
N ALA A 30 2.03 8.21 -13.64
CA ALA A 30 1.22 9.29 -13.09
C ALA A 30 1.70 10.67 -13.60
N ALA A 31 3.01 10.89 -13.71
CA ALA A 31 3.58 12.14 -14.24
C ALA A 31 3.23 12.37 -15.72
N PHE A 32 3.10 11.30 -16.51
CA PHE A 32 2.72 11.37 -17.92
C PHE A 32 1.19 11.43 -18.17
N ALA A 33 0.38 11.50 -17.11
CA ALA A 33 -1.08 11.62 -17.19
C ALA A 33 -1.59 12.98 -16.65
N PRO A 34 -1.18 14.12 -17.23
CA PRO A 34 -1.46 15.46 -16.67
C PRO A 34 -2.95 15.84 -16.66
N THR A 35 -3.77 15.14 -17.43
CA THR A 35 -5.23 15.36 -17.51
C THR A 35 -6.01 14.69 -16.37
N LEU A 36 -5.37 13.80 -15.60
CA LEU A 36 -5.99 13.08 -14.50
C LEU A 36 -5.61 13.72 -13.16
N GLY A 37 -6.61 13.98 -12.32
CA GLY A 37 -6.37 14.50 -10.98
C GLY A 37 -5.63 13.48 -10.07
N PRO A 38 -4.81 13.93 -9.10
CA PRO A 38 -4.09 13.05 -8.18
C PRO A 38 -5.00 12.08 -7.41
N LEU A 39 -6.21 12.54 -7.07
CA LEU A 39 -7.22 11.70 -6.41
C LEU A 39 -7.72 10.58 -7.32
N ALA A 40 -7.89 10.84 -8.63
CA ALA A 40 -8.34 9.83 -9.57
C ALA A 40 -7.26 8.75 -9.77
N ILE A 41 -5.99 9.16 -9.87
CA ILE A 41 -4.85 8.24 -9.97
C ILE A 41 -4.78 7.37 -8.71
N GLY A 42 -4.83 7.98 -7.52
CA GLY A 42 -4.81 7.25 -6.25
C GLY A 42 -5.99 6.28 -6.09
N ALA A 43 -7.21 6.73 -6.44
CA ALA A 43 -8.42 5.93 -6.36
C ALA A 43 -8.40 4.73 -7.32
N VAL A 44 -7.95 4.91 -8.57
CA VAL A 44 -7.85 3.80 -9.53
C VAL A 44 -6.75 2.82 -9.14
N ALA A 45 -5.57 3.32 -8.74
CA ALA A 45 -4.45 2.46 -8.37
C ALA A 45 -4.78 1.60 -7.15
N MET A 46 -5.25 2.21 -6.06
CA MET A 46 -5.56 1.48 -4.83
C MET A 46 -6.94 0.83 -4.81
N GLY A 47 -7.95 1.45 -5.41
CA GLY A 47 -9.26 0.84 -5.56
C GLY A 47 -9.20 -0.38 -6.48
N GLY A 48 -8.53 -0.26 -7.64
CA GLY A 48 -8.32 -1.37 -8.56
C GLY A 48 -7.46 -2.48 -7.95
N GLY A 49 -6.30 -2.13 -7.38
CA GLY A 49 -5.43 -3.10 -6.71
C GLY A 49 -6.10 -3.80 -5.54
N GLY A 50 -6.82 -3.06 -4.70
CA GLY A 50 -7.57 -3.60 -3.57
C GLY A 50 -8.71 -4.52 -3.97
N LEU A 51 -9.47 -4.18 -5.02
CA LEU A 51 -10.51 -5.05 -5.57
C LEU A 51 -9.92 -6.34 -6.13
N LEU A 52 -8.84 -6.26 -6.92
CA LEU A 52 -8.15 -7.44 -7.44
C LEU A 52 -7.63 -8.33 -6.29
N GLN A 53 -7.05 -7.72 -5.26
CA GLN A 53 -6.58 -8.44 -4.08
C GLN A 53 -7.74 -9.10 -3.32
N ALA A 54 -8.89 -8.43 -3.18
CA ALA A 54 -10.09 -8.99 -2.56
C ALA A 54 -10.65 -10.18 -3.36
N LEU A 55 -10.60 -10.13 -4.69
CA LEU A 55 -11.01 -11.24 -5.55
C LEU A 55 -10.09 -12.45 -5.38
N ILE A 56 -8.76 -12.23 -5.40
CA ILE A 56 -7.76 -13.29 -5.19
C ILE A 56 -7.90 -13.89 -3.78
N ALA A 57 -8.11 -13.06 -2.76
CA ALA A 57 -8.26 -13.48 -1.37
C ALA A 57 -9.69 -13.89 -0.98
N SER A 58 -10.62 -13.97 -1.93
CA SER A 58 -12.06 -14.16 -1.65
C SER A 58 -12.36 -15.42 -0.82
N GLN A 59 -11.65 -16.52 -1.08
CA GLN A 59 -11.79 -17.74 -0.29
C GLN A 59 -11.32 -17.54 1.17
N ALA A 60 -10.15 -16.92 1.37
CA ALA A 60 -9.61 -16.65 2.69
C ALA A 60 -10.52 -15.69 3.50
N ILE A 61 -11.06 -14.66 2.84
CA ILE A 61 -12.04 -13.73 3.44
C ILE A 61 -13.28 -14.49 3.90
N ARG A 62 -13.79 -15.41 3.06
CA ARG A 62 -14.93 -16.26 3.43
C ARG A 62 -14.60 -17.15 4.61
N GLU A 63 -13.44 -17.78 4.65
CA GLU A 63 -13.04 -18.66 5.77
C GLU A 63 -12.92 -17.89 7.09
N HIS A 64 -12.44 -16.64 7.06
CA HIS A 64 -12.16 -15.83 8.25
C HIS A 64 -13.26 -14.81 8.60
N ARG A 65 -14.46 -14.94 8.03
CA ARG A 65 -15.60 -14.01 8.21
C ARG A 65 -15.98 -13.72 9.66
N GLN A 66 -15.90 -14.72 10.55
CA GLN A 66 -16.18 -14.52 11.99
C GLN A 66 -15.11 -13.67 12.67
N PHE A 67 -13.84 -13.85 12.31
CA PHE A 67 -12.73 -13.05 12.81
C PHE A 67 -12.83 -11.59 12.33
N ILE A 68 -13.21 -11.39 11.06
CA ILE A 68 -13.47 -10.07 10.49
C ILE A 68 -14.57 -9.35 11.28
N GLY A 69 -15.70 -10.02 11.54
CA GLY A 69 -16.81 -9.43 12.30
C GLY A 69 -16.41 -9.02 13.72
N ARG A 70 -15.56 -9.83 14.38
CA ARG A 70 -15.11 -9.53 15.75
C ARG A 70 -14.11 -8.37 15.84
N ASN A 71 -13.38 -8.08 14.77
CA ASN A 71 -12.36 -7.02 14.72
C ASN A 71 -12.74 -5.85 13.81
N ILE A 72 -14.05 -5.66 13.54
CA ILE A 72 -14.53 -4.70 12.55
C ILE A 72 -14.03 -3.27 12.79
N SER A 73 -13.89 -2.84 14.04
CA SER A 73 -13.39 -1.49 14.37
C SER A 73 -11.96 -1.26 13.88
N ILE A 74 -11.07 -2.24 14.08
CA ILE A 74 -9.67 -2.18 13.62
C ILE A 74 -9.63 -2.25 12.09
N ILE A 75 -10.49 -3.07 11.48
CA ILE A 75 -10.59 -3.18 10.03
C ILE A 75 -11.06 -1.86 9.42
N LEU A 76 -12.06 -1.20 10.01
CA LEU A 76 -12.54 0.11 9.55
C LEU A 76 -11.46 1.18 9.66
N LEU A 77 -10.69 1.19 10.76
CA LEU A 77 -9.53 2.07 10.89
C LEU A 77 -8.52 1.82 9.75
N GLY A 78 -8.20 0.55 9.49
CA GLY A 78 -7.32 0.16 8.38
C GLY A 78 -7.86 0.59 7.01
N VAL A 79 -9.16 0.41 6.76
CA VAL A 79 -9.81 0.83 5.51
C VAL A 79 -9.71 2.34 5.31
N VAL A 80 -9.97 3.14 6.36
CA VAL A 80 -9.85 4.59 6.30
C VAL A 80 -8.39 5.00 6.08
N ALA A 81 -7.46 4.43 6.82
CA ALA A 81 -6.03 4.73 6.69
C ALA A 81 -5.49 4.39 5.29
N VAL A 82 -5.77 3.19 4.79
CA VAL A 82 -5.37 2.72 3.45
C VAL A 82 -6.07 3.50 2.35
N GLY A 83 -7.31 3.96 2.56
CA GLY A 83 -8.03 4.79 1.59
C GLY A 83 -7.46 6.21 1.50
N ILE A 84 -7.08 6.81 2.63
CA ILE A 84 -6.54 8.18 2.68
C ILE A 84 -5.09 8.23 2.17
N TYR A 85 -4.26 7.24 2.52
CA TYR A 85 -2.84 7.23 2.21
C TYR A 85 -2.51 7.56 0.74
N PRO A 86 -3.07 6.87 -0.28
CA PRO A 86 -2.76 7.12 -1.68
C PRO A 86 -3.20 8.51 -2.13
N LEU A 87 -4.37 8.96 -1.66
CA LEU A 87 -4.90 10.28 -2.00
C LEU A 87 -3.97 11.38 -1.49
N ALA A 88 -3.52 11.26 -0.24
CA ALA A 88 -2.57 12.19 0.36
C ALA A 88 -1.19 12.11 -0.32
N PHE A 89 -0.72 10.91 -0.63
CA PHE A 89 0.58 10.66 -1.26
C PHE A 89 0.67 11.25 -2.68
N TYR A 90 -0.29 10.96 -3.56
CA TYR A 90 -0.32 11.55 -4.90
C TYR A 90 -0.58 13.05 -4.87
N SER A 91 -1.38 13.55 -3.92
CA SER A 91 -1.55 14.99 -3.73
C SER A 91 -0.26 15.67 -3.30
N SER A 92 0.52 15.06 -2.40
CA SER A 92 1.85 15.54 -1.99
C SER A 92 2.80 15.64 -3.19
N MET A 93 2.83 14.62 -4.05
CA MET A 93 3.60 14.65 -5.30
C MET A 93 3.17 15.78 -6.24
N HIS A 94 1.87 16.09 -6.30
CA HIS A 94 1.34 17.16 -7.13
C HIS A 94 1.73 18.56 -6.61
N TYR A 95 1.66 18.80 -5.30
CA TYR A 95 1.95 20.12 -4.71
C TYR A 95 3.43 20.38 -4.43
N ALA A 96 4.16 19.40 -3.89
CA ALA A 96 5.57 19.53 -3.51
C ALA A 96 6.53 19.04 -4.61
N GLY A 97 6.01 18.44 -5.67
CA GLY A 97 6.79 17.74 -6.68
C GLY A 97 7.10 16.29 -6.29
N ILE A 98 7.28 15.43 -7.31
CA ILE A 98 7.40 13.98 -7.14
C ILE A 98 8.57 13.60 -6.22
N THR A 99 9.74 14.22 -6.42
CA THR A 99 10.95 13.92 -5.64
C THR A 99 10.77 14.24 -4.16
N ILE A 100 10.37 15.47 -3.83
CA ILE A 100 10.21 15.93 -2.45
C ILE A 100 9.04 15.19 -1.79
N GLY A 101 7.90 15.10 -2.47
CA GLY A 101 6.71 14.41 -1.97
C GLY A 101 6.97 12.94 -1.65
N THR A 102 7.73 12.23 -2.50
CA THR A 102 8.08 10.82 -2.26
C THR A 102 9.04 10.65 -1.08
N VAL A 103 10.15 11.40 -1.07
CA VAL A 103 11.18 11.27 -0.04
C VAL A 103 10.64 11.61 1.34
N VAL A 104 9.85 12.69 1.47
CA VAL A 104 9.27 13.08 2.75
C VAL A 104 8.22 12.07 3.21
N SER A 105 7.33 11.63 2.33
CA SER A 105 6.26 10.69 2.70
C SER A 105 6.81 9.33 3.11
N ILE A 106 7.76 8.77 2.34
CA ILE A 106 8.35 7.46 2.62
C ILE A 106 9.36 7.54 3.76
N GLY A 107 10.21 8.57 3.76
CA GLY A 107 11.27 8.74 4.75
C GLY A 107 10.75 9.00 6.16
N SER A 108 9.58 9.63 6.30
CA SER A 108 8.97 9.90 7.61
C SER A 108 8.15 8.73 8.18
N ALA A 109 7.72 7.76 7.35
CA ALA A 109 6.86 6.66 7.78
C ALA A 109 7.44 5.83 8.95
N PRO A 110 8.74 5.46 8.99
CA PRO A 110 9.31 4.73 10.12
C PRO A 110 9.29 5.52 11.43
N LEU A 111 9.51 6.84 11.36
CA LEU A 111 9.49 7.71 12.54
C LEU A 111 8.08 7.79 13.12
N ILE A 112 7.07 7.97 12.25
CA ILE A 112 5.66 7.98 12.68
C ILE A 112 5.28 6.61 13.25
N ALA A 113 5.69 5.51 12.61
CA ALA A 113 5.44 4.16 13.11
C ALA A 113 6.03 3.94 14.51
N ALA A 114 7.28 4.35 14.75
CA ALA A 114 7.91 4.24 16.07
C ALA A 114 7.21 5.08 17.15
N VAL A 115 6.70 6.26 16.79
CA VAL A 115 5.90 7.09 17.70
C VAL A 115 4.57 6.41 18.02
N LEU A 116 3.87 5.87 17.02
CA LEU A 116 2.61 5.14 17.21
C LEU A 116 2.83 3.90 18.07
N GLU A 117 3.84 3.09 17.79
CA GLU A 117 4.22 1.92 18.58
C GLU A 117 4.39 2.31 20.05
N ARG A 118 5.16 3.37 20.35
CA ARG A 118 5.33 3.86 21.73
C ARG A 118 4.04 4.26 22.46
N PHE A 119 3.00 4.68 21.75
CA PHE A 119 1.74 5.10 22.37
C PHE A 119 0.69 3.97 22.45
N PHE A 120 0.83 2.93 21.64
CA PHE A 120 -0.18 1.88 21.49
C PHE A 120 0.30 0.47 21.89
N ASP A 121 1.60 0.26 22.09
CA ASP A 121 2.17 -0.87 22.86
C ASP A 121 2.20 -0.58 24.37
#